data_AF-A0A0K2GI89-F1
#
_entry.id   AF-A0A0K2GI89-F1
#
_cell.length_a   1.000
_cell.length_b   1.000
_cell.length_c   1.000
_cell.angle_alpha   90.00
_cell.angle_beta   90.00
_cell.angle_gamma   90.00
#
_symmetry.space_group_name_H-M   'P 1'
#
loop_
_entity.id
_entity.type
_entity.pdbx_description
1 polymer ?
#
loop_
_entity_poly.entity_id
_entity_poly.type
_entity_poly.pdbx_seq_one_letter_code
_entity_poly.pdbx_strand_id
1 'polypeptide(L)' 'MLSIRFHGRGGQGAKTDGEVTHTYVLKRKPVEEYLKLQGRFRHLFEPARQEEAIRHIQERVDAYWQSVEG' A
#
# COMPACT_ATOMS: atom_id res chain seq x y z
N MET A 1 10.02 -3.67 -3.50
CA MET A 1 10.24 -2.97 -2.21
C MET A 1 10.04 -1.50 -2.50
N LEU A 2 8.91 -0.91 -2.06
CA LEU A 2 8.53 0.47 -2.38
C LEU A 2 9.57 1.43 -1.77
N SER A 3 10.14 2.33 -2.57
CA SER A 3 11.12 3.33 -2.10
C SER A 3 10.44 4.70 -2.07
N ILE A 4 9.93 5.08 -0.91
CA ILE A 4 9.38 6.42 -0.66
C ILE A 4 10.57 7.33 -0.32
N ARG A 5 10.86 8.32 -1.17
CA ARG A 5 11.91 9.31 -0.90
C ARG A 5 11.33 10.47 -0.11
N PHE A 6 11.50 10.45 1.20
CA PHE A 6 11.20 11.60 2.07
C PHE A 6 12.24 12.71 1.83
N HIS A 7 11.82 13.85 1.27
CA HIS A 7 12.64 15.06 1.28
C HIS A 7 12.34 15.86 2.55
N GLY A 8 13.05 15.58 3.64
CA GLY A 8 12.96 16.33 4.89
C GLY A 8 14.33 16.80 5.35
N ARG A 9 14.65 18.09 5.15
CA ARG A 9 15.80 18.75 5.79
C ARG A 9 15.38 19.08 7.23
N GLY A 10 16.17 18.66 8.21
CA GLY A 10 15.81 18.67 9.63
C GLY A 10 15.50 20.05 10.23
N GLY A 11 14.63 20.07 11.24
CA GLY A 11 14.29 21.24 12.04
C GLY A 11 13.03 21.02 12.84
N GLN A 12 13.09 21.32 14.13
CA GLN A 12 12.05 21.11 15.15
C GLN A 12 10.68 21.69 14.79
N GLY A 13 9.61 20.97 15.18
CA GLY A 13 8.31 21.56 15.51
C GLY A 13 7.50 22.17 14.38
N ALA A 14 6.91 21.36 13.51
CA ALA A 14 5.69 21.69 12.78
C ALA A 14 5.13 20.40 12.15
N LYS A 15 3.81 20.24 12.12
CA LYS A 15 3.17 19.26 11.24
C LYS A 15 3.57 19.59 9.81
N THR A 16 4.54 18.88 9.25
CA THR A 16 4.81 18.93 7.82
C THR A 16 4.02 17.80 7.19
N ASP A 17 2.93 18.17 6.51
CA ASP A 17 2.45 17.41 5.36
C ASP A 17 3.59 17.39 4.34
N GLY A 18 4.54 16.48 4.55
CA GLY A 18 5.59 16.22 3.57
C GLY A 18 4.89 15.72 2.33
N GLU A 19 4.90 16.51 1.27
CA GLU A 19 4.29 16.18 -0.01
C GLU A 19 4.80 14.79 -0.47
N VAL A 20 3.94 13.78 -0.37
CA VAL A 20 4.30 12.41 -0.74
C VAL A 20 4.17 12.27 -2.25
N THR A 21 5.21 12.68 -2.96
CA THR A 21 5.28 12.44 -4.40
C THR A 21 5.61 10.97 -4.66
N HIS A 22 4.64 10.21 -5.17
CA HIS A 22 4.87 8.83 -5.58
C HIS A 22 5.66 8.81 -6.90
N THR A 23 6.97 8.63 -6.81
CA THR A 23 7.89 8.66 -7.97
C THR A 23 7.62 7.57 -9.01
N TYR A 24 6.95 6.48 -8.64
CA TYR A 24 6.68 5.36 -9.54
C TYR A 24 5.24 4.85 -9.36
N VAL A 25 4.41 5.16 -10.36
CA VAL A 25 3.03 4.67 -10.45
C VAL A 25 3.04 3.31 -11.15
N LEU A 26 2.98 2.23 -10.36
CA LEU A 26 2.81 0.88 -10.90
C LEU A 26 1.39 0.72 -11.46
N LYS A 27 1.28 0.02 -12.60
CA LYS A 27 -0.01 -0.53 -13.04
C LYS A 27 -0.57 -1.41 -11.92
N ARG A 28 -1.76 -1.05 -11.42
CA ARG A 28 -2.40 -1.72 -10.29
C ARG A 28 -2.74 -3.16 -10.68
N LYS A 29 -1.94 -4.09 -10.17
CA LYS A 29 -2.30 -5.51 -10.13
C LYS A 29 -3.18 -5.76 -8.90
N PRO A 30 -4.06 -6.77 -8.93
CA PRO A 30 -4.80 -7.19 -7.74
C PRO A 30 -3.83 -7.40 -6.56
N VAL A 31 -4.19 -6.94 -5.37
CA VAL A 31 -3.35 -7.12 -4.17
C VAL A 31 -3.04 -8.60 -3.93
N GLU A 32 -3.96 -9.47 -4.35
CA GLU A 32 -3.80 -10.92 -4.31
C GLU A 32 -2.49 -11.42 -4.94
N GLU A 33 -2.16 -10.97 -6.16
CA GLU A 33 -0.94 -11.38 -6.86
C GLU A 33 0.31 -11.03 -6.05
N TYR A 34 0.27 -9.90 -5.37
CA TYR A 34 1.36 -9.43 -4.53
C TYR A 34 1.42 -10.18 -3.20
N LEU A 35 0.27 -10.42 -2.55
CA LEU A 35 0.17 -11.10 -1.26
C LEU A 35 0.55 -12.57 -1.37
N LYS A 36 0.19 -13.25 -2.47
CA LYS A 36 0.50 -14.67 -2.70
C LYS A 36 2.01 -14.94 -2.78
N LEU A 37 2.79 -13.98 -3.24
CA LEU A 37 4.26 -14.09 -3.30
C LEU A 37 4.93 -13.98 -1.91
N GLN A 38 4.22 -13.45 -0.91
CA GLN A 38 4.79 -13.20 0.40
C GLN A 38 4.37 -14.28 1.40
N GLY A 39 5.36 -15.03 1.91
CA GLY A 39 5.16 -16.11 2.88
C GLY A 39 4.31 -15.71 4.10
N ARG A 40 4.47 -14.48 4.59
CA ARG A 40 3.72 -13.94 5.74
C ARG A 40 2.20 -13.89 5.54
N PHE A 41 1.73 -13.84 4.29
CA PHE A 41 0.31 -13.77 3.95
C PHE A 41 -0.26 -15.11 3.48
N ARG A 42 0.51 -16.21 3.54
CA ARG A 42 0.03 -17.54 3.12
C ARG A 42 -1.22 -18.00 3.87
N HIS A 43 -1.38 -17.61 5.13
CA HIS A 43 -2.56 -17.93 5.94
C HIS A 43 -3.87 -17.32 5.40
N LEU A 44 -3.79 -16.32 4.50
CA LEU A 44 -4.97 -15.78 3.80
C LEU A 44 -5.42 -16.67 2.63
N PHE A 45 -4.58 -17.61 2.19
CA PHE A 45 -4.82 -18.45 1.02
C PHE A 45 -4.99 -19.92 1.35
N GLU A 46 -4.38 -20.40 2.45
CA GLU A 46 -4.38 -21.80 2.85
C GLU A 46 -4.72 -21.95 4.34
N PRO A 47 -5.46 -23.01 4.76
CA PRO A 47 -6.04 -24.08 3.93
C PRO A 47 -7.32 -23.66 3.16
N ALA A 48 -7.95 -22.56 3.56
CA ALA A 48 -9.08 -21.96 2.86
C ALA A 48 -8.76 -20.51 2.52
N ARG A 49 -9.14 -20.10 1.31
CA ARG A 49 -8.93 -18.75 0.82
C ARG A 49 -9.88 -17.78 1.53
N GLN A 50 -9.31 -16.82 2.24
CA GLN A 50 -10.05 -15.78 2.97
C GLN A 50 -10.40 -14.62 2.03
N GLU A 51 -11.38 -14.83 1.15
CA GLU A 51 -11.78 -13.86 0.13
C GLU A 51 -12.23 -12.52 0.73
N GLU A 52 -12.98 -12.55 1.84
CA GLU A 52 -13.41 -11.33 2.55
C GLU A 52 -12.21 -10.49 3.04
N ALA A 53 -11.19 -11.14 3.60
CA ALA A 53 -9.99 -10.45 4.08
C ALA A 53 -9.19 -9.83 2.92
N ILE A 54 -9.05 -10.57 1.81
CA ILE A 54 -8.38 -10.09 0.60
C ILE A 54 -9.16 -8.90 0.00
N ARG A 55 -10.49 -8.99 -0.05
CA ARG A 55 -11.35 -7.91 -0.56
C ARG A 55 -11.24 -6.65 0.30
N HIS A 56 -11.28 -6.79 1.62
CA HIS A 56 -11.12 -5.66 2.54
C HIS A 56 -9.75 -4.98 2.40
N ILE A 57 -8.67 -5.75 2.14
CA ILE A 57 -7.35 -5.17 1.86
C ILE A 57 -7.37 -4.40 0.53
N GLN A 58 -7.99 -4.96 -0.51
CA GLN A 58 -8.11 -4.31 -1.82
C GLN A 58 -8.87 -2.97 -1.68
N GLU A 59 -10.03 -2.97 -1.03
CA GLU A 59 -10.86 -1.77 -0.78
C GLU A 59 -10.06 -0.66 -0.07
N ARG A 60 -9.28 -1.01 0.96
CA ARG A 60 -8.45 -0.04 1.69
C ARG A 60 -7.33 0.54 0.83
N VAL A 61 -6.70 -0.28 0.00
CA VAL A 61 -5.66 0.16 -0.92
C VAL A 61 -6.27 1.09 -1.97
N ASP A 62 -7.42 0.73 -2.52
CA ASP A 62 -8.13 1.54 -3.52
C ASP A 62 -8.56 2.89 -2.91
N ALA A 63 -9.10 2.89 -1.69
CA ALA A 63 -9.47 4.12 -0.98
C ALA A 63 -8.27 5.04 -0.70
N TYR A 64 -7.12 4.49 -0.29
CA TYR A 64 -5.89 5.27 -0.11
C TYR A 64 -5.46 5.92 -1.43
N TRP A 65 -5.47 5.15 -2.52
CA TRP A 65 -5.08 5.67 -3.82
C TRP A 65 -6.05 6.73 -4.36
N GLN A 66 -7.35 6.58 -4.14
CA GLN A 66 -8.34 7.62 -4.45
C GLN A 66 -8.04 8.93 -3.71
N SER A 67 -7.58 8.86 -2.46
CA SER A 67 -7.22 10.07 -1.68
C SER A 67 -5.90 10.72 -2.10
N VAL A 68 -5.04 9.99 -2.84
CA VAL A 68 -3.74 10.48 -3.32
C VAL A 68 -3.83 11.00 -4.75
N GLU A 69 -4.78 10.50 -5.55
CA GLU A 69 -5.03 10.96 -6.92
C GLU A 69 -5.98 12.17 -6.98
N GLY A 70 -6.73 12.46 -5.91
CA GLY A 70 -7.59 13.63 -5.77
C GLY A 70 -6.85 14.84 -5.23
#